data_AF-A0A2V8SDN3-F1
#
_entry.id   AF-A0A2V8SDN3-F1
#
_cell.length_a   1.000
_cell.length_b   1.000
_cell.length_c   1.000
_cell.angle_alpha   90.00
_cell.angle_beta   90.00
_cell.angle_gamma   90.00
#
_symmetry.space_group_name_H-M   'P 1'
#
loop_
_entity.id
_entity.type
_entity.pdbx_description
1 polymer ?
#
loop_
_entity_poly.entity_id
_entity_poly.type
_entity_poly.pdbx_seq_one_letter_code
_entity_poly.pdbx_strand_id
1 'polypeptide(L)'
;MVEVEQRLVPTGLHVFGRADGERECADLLRMVASFDRPERGARALTDLVSESSGLGAYETLLGEKTNDGWQRRELVEGVVRGAVAIFLSEGIEAACRWLEANARVQPDESRKVFGLLASVREQLKTNAELDGLARALRGEYVEPGPGADIVQNPSILPTGRNTHAVNPYAVPSHIAYARAERVVNSLLERHSAEHGRLPRTMALVLWGLDNIKTQGEGVAQALWLLGVRPVRDRMNRVTNVEPLPLERLGRPRVDVVMTVSGIFRDLFGATMLLLDKAVRCVAELDEPAEWNPVRANVEAQADTEGCTRDEALLRVFSNAPGSYGTNVNFMVMDSEWEQTEALGELFVTRKCFAYGRDRDGRSLEGREARGALSRALSRVEATYQNIDSFEIGITDVDHYFEYLGGVSKAVERHAQTRPAIYLSDSVSRDARVRSVEEMVRLETRAKTLNPKWYEGMLRHGF
;
A
#
# COMPACT_ATOMS: atom_id res chain seq x y z
N MET A 1 7.89 14.92 -16.12
CA MET A 1 8.04 14.33 -17.47
C MET A 1 8.66 12.94 -17.35
N VAL A 2 9.81 12.83 -16.68
CA VAL A 2 10.48 11.54 -16.37
C VAL A 2 9.58 10.54 -15.63
N GLU A 3 8.82 10.97 -14.62
CA GLU A 3 7.88 10.06 -13.90
C GLU A 3 6.82 9.42 -14.81
N VAL A 4 6.34 10.13 -15.83
CA VAL A 4 5.37 9.57 -16.78
C VAL A 4 6.05 8.53 -17.67
N GLU A 5 7.32 8.77 -18.03
CA GLU A 5 8.11 7.90 -18.89
C GLU A 5 8.56 6.61 -18.17
N GLN A 6 8.87 6.71 -16.88
CA GLN A 6 9.37 5.60 -16.07
C GLN A 6 8.26 4.75 -15.44
N ARG A 7 7.01 5.23 -15.44
CA ARG A 7 5.89 4.49 -14.86
C ARG A 7 5.64 3.22 -15.67
N LEU A 8 5.79 2.07 -15.02
CA LEU A 8 5.43 0.79 -15.62
C LEU A 8 3.92 0.68 -15.68
N VAL A 9 3.39 0.44 -16.89
CA VAL A 9 1.98 0.18 -17.11
C VAL A 9 1.85 -0.95 -18.10
N PRO A 10 1.00 -1.97 -17.85
CA PRO A 10 0.66 -2.96 -18.88
C PRO A 10 0.10 -2.28 -20.13
N THR A 11 0.69 -2.55 -21.29
CA THR A 11 0.30 -1.96 -22.59
C THR A 11 -0.41 -2.94 -23.52
N GLY A 12 -1.13 -3.91 -22.95
CA GLY A 12 -1.95 -4.87 -23.67
C GLY A 12 -2.79 -5.71 -22.71
N LEU A 13 -3.51 -6.69 -23.27
CA LEU A 13 -4.30 -7.65 -22.50
C LEU A 13 -3.60 -9.02 -22.50
N HIS A 14 -3.64 -9.69 -21.35
CA HIS A 14 -3.14 -11.06 -21.23
C HIS A 14 -4.00 -12.03 -22.05
N VAL A 15 -3.35 -13.02 -22.66
CA VAL A 15 -4.02 -14.15 -23.33
C VAL A 15 -3.66 -15.42 -22.56
N PHE A 16 -4.65 -16.03 -21.93
CA PHE A 16 -4.47 -17.23 -21.10
C PHE A 16 -3.73 -18.35 -21.88
N GLY A 17 -2.64 -18.85 -21.32
CA GLY A 17 -1.76 -19.84 -21.93
C GLY A 17 -0.65 -19.29 -22.82
N ARG A 18 -0.54 -17.96 -22.98
CA ARG A 18 0.54 -17.31 -23.75
C ARG A 18 1.51 -16.62 -22.79
N ALA A 19 2.80 -16.92 -22.92
CA ALA A 19 3.85 -16.20 -22.18
C ALA A 19 4.16 -14.85 -22.86
N ASP A 20 4.66 -13.90 -22.06
CA ASP A 20 5.01 -12.56 -22.50
C ASP A 20 6.21 -12.53 -23.47
N GLY A 21 6.31 -11.43 -24.23
CA GLY A 21 7.45 -11.17 -25.11
C GLY A 21 8.68 -10.63 -24.36
N GLU A 22 9.88 -10.76 -24.96
CA GLU A 22 11.14 -10.37 -24.30
C GLU A 22 11.24 -8.88 -23.91
N ARG A 23 10.45 -7.99 -24.52
CA ARG A 23 10.49 -6.54 -24.25
C ARG A 23 9.83 -6.15 -22.93
N GLU A 24 8.71 -6.77 -22.57
CA GLU A 24 7.99 -6.52 -21.31
C GLU A 24 8.78 -7.03 -20.10
N CYS A 25 9.60 -8.06 -20.31
CA CYS A 25 10.49 -8.62 -19.29
C CYS A 25 11.53 -7.61 -18.77
N ALA A 26 12.04 -6.71 -19.62
CA ALA A 26 13.14 -5.81 -19.24
C ALA A 26 12.76 -4.78 -18.17
N ASP A 27 11.60 -4.14 -18.32
CA ASP A 27 11.12 -3.14 -17.37
C ASP A 27 10.76 -3.79 -16.02
N LEU A 28 10.16 -4.98 -16.08
CA LEU A 28 9.79 -5.75 -14.89
C LEU A 28 11.03 -6.19 -14.09
N LEU A 29 12.05 -6.71 -14.77
CA LEU A 29 13.31 -7.10 -14.15
C LEU A 29 14.06 -5.92 -13.53
N ARG A 30 14.04 -4.76 -14.18
CA ARG A 30 14.58 -3.51 -13.59
C ARG A 30 13.89 -3.18 -12.28
N MET A 31 12.56 -3.29 -12.24
CA MET A 31 11.80 -2.98 -11.04
C MET A 31 12.08 -3.99 -9.93
N VAL A 32 12.13 -5.30 -10.22
CA VAL A 32 12.59 -6.32 -9.27
C VAL A 32 14.00 -6.03 -8.76
N ALA A 33 14.92 -5.59 -9.63
CA ALA A 33 16.29 -5.24 -9.28
C ALA A 33 16.41 -3.99 -8.38
N SER A 34 15.34 -3.22 -8.23
CA SER A 34 15.33 -1.97 -7.47
C SER A 34 14.95 -2.17 -6.00
N PHE A 35 14.64 -3.40 -5.57
CA PHE A 35 14.28 -3.70 -4.19
C PHE A 35 15.20 -4.75 -3.58
N ASP A 36 15.44 -4.60 -2.28
CA ASP A 36 16.14 -5.62 -1.50
C ASP A 36 15.34 -6.92 -1.40
N ARG A 37 16.09 -8.02 -1.36
CA ARG A 37 15.62 -9.40 -1.18
C ARG A 37 16.50 -10.12 -0.15
N PRO A 38 16.35 -9.81 1.15
CA PRO A 38 17.14 -10.43 2.21
C PRO A 38 17.07 -11.96 2.19
N GLU A 39 15.92 -12.52 1.83
CA GLU A 39 15.68 -13.97 1.71
C GLU A 39 16.50 -14.64 0.59
N ARG A 40 17.03 -13.86 -0.36
CA ARG A 40 17.95 -14.31 -1.42
C ARG A 40 19.37 -13.76 -1.23
N GLY A 41 19.61 -12.98 -0.17
CA GLY A 41 20.87 -12.27 0.04
C GLY A 41 21.20 -11.26 -1.07
N ALA A 42 20.19 -10.78 -1.80
CA ALA A 42 20.34 -9.85 -2.91
C ALA A 42 19.89 -8.45 -2.46
N ARG A 43 20.71 -7.45 -2.74
CA ARG A 43 20.42 -6.03 -2.47
C ARG A 43 19.93 -5.35 -3.75
N ALA A 44 19.22 -4.24 -3.62
CA ALA A 44 18.82 -3.43 -4.76
C ALA A 44 20.06 -2.98 -5.56
N LEU A 45 20.04 -3.13 -6.90
CA LEU A 45 21.12 -2.65 -7.76
C LEU A 45 21.33 -1.15 -7.62
N THR A 46 20.25 -0.39 -7.37
CA THR A 46 20.34 1.06 -7.14
C THR A 46 21.16 1.40 -5.89
N ASP A 47 21.09 0.60 -4.81
CA ASP A 47 21.97 0.78 -3.65
C ASP A 47 23.41 0.43 -3.97
N LEU A 48 23.62 -0.75 -4.57
CA LEU A 48 24.95 -1.23 -4.89
C LEU A 48 25.69 -0.22 -5.77
N VAL A 49 25.02 0.29 -6.81
CA VAL A 49 25.56 1.30 -7.72
C VAL A 49 25.81 2.62 -6.99
N SER A 50 24.85 3.12 -6.22
CA SER A 50 24.98 4.39 -5.50
C SER A 50 26.13 4.38 -4.49
N GLU A 51 26.22 3.33 -3.67
CA GLU A 51 27.24 3.18 -2.64
C GLU A 51 28.63 2.98 -3.25
N SER A 52 28.75 2.08 -4.23
CA SER A 52 30.04 1.77 -4.87
C SER A 52 30.58 2.93 -5.72
N SER A 53 29.69 3.77 -6.23
CA SER A 53 30.05 5.01 -6.94
C SER A 53 30.39 6.17 -6.00
N GLY A 54 30.31 5.98 -4.68
CA GLY A 54 30.61 7.01 -3.68
C GLY A 54 29.52 8.07 -3.53
N LEU A 55 28.30 7.81 -3.99
CA LEU A 55 27.16 8.72 -3.90
C LEU A 55 26.38 8.58 -2.58
N GLY A 56 26.75 7.61 -1.74
CA GLY A 56 26.07 7.30 -0.49
C GLY A 56 24.86 6.38 -0.69
N ALA A 57 24.02 6.29 0.34
CA ALA A 57 22.80 5.49 0.28
C ALA A 57 21.84 6.08 -0.75
N TYR A 58 21.29 5.22 -1.63
CA TYR A 58 20.35 5.67 -2.66
C TYR A 58 19.11 6.35 -2.05
N GLU A 59 18.71 5.90 -0.87
CA GLU A 59 17.65 6.49 -0.05
C GLU A 59 17.84 8.00 0.19
N THR A 60 19.08 8.43 0.47
CA THR A 60 19.39 9.85 0.69
C THR A 60 19.19 10.64 -0.61
N LEU A 61 19.59 10.07 -1.74
CA LEU A 61 19.38 10.68 -3.06
C LEU A 61 17.90 10.79 -3.41
N LEU A 62 17.03 9.87 -2.97
CA LEU A 62 15.58 9.97 -3.13
C LEU A 62 15.00 11.19 -2.38
N GLY A 63 15.53 11.49 -1.18
CA GLY A 63 15.13 12.67 -0.40
C GLY A 63 15.60 14.01 -0.98
N GLU A 64 16.67 14.02 -1.81
CA GLU A 64 17.21 15.24 -2.39
C GLU A 64 16.35 15.79 -3.54
N LYS A 65 15.68 16.93 -3.29
CA LYS A 65 14.84 17.63 -4.27
C LYS A 65 15.59 18.69 -5.09
N THR A 66 16.92 18.67 -5.06
CA THR A 66 17.77 19.60 -5.83
C THR A 66 18.02 19.07 -7.25
N ASN A 67 18.44 19.95 -8.16
CA ASN A 67 18.81 19.55 -9.52
C ASN A 67 20.00 18.58 -9.53
N ASP A 68 20.98 18.80 -8.64
CA ASP A 68 22.13 17.91 -8.46
C ASP A 68 21.70 16.52 -7.95
N GLY A 69 20.84 16.46 -6.93
CA GLY A 69 20.26 15.20 -6.45
C GLY A 69 19.50 14.45 -7.56
N TRP A 70 18.78 15.18 -8.42
CA TRP A 70 18.14 14.59 -9.61
C TRP A 70 19.16 14.01 -10.61
N GLN A 71 20.21 14.76 -10.95
CA GLN A 71 21.25 14.28 -11.87
C GLN A 71 21.96 13.02 -11.35
N ARG A 72 22.21 12.95 -10.03
CA ARG A 72 22.80 11.77 -9.38
C ARG A 72 21.87 10.56 -9.44
N ARG A 73 20.56 10.75 -9.22
CA ARG A 73 19.57 9.66 -9.39
C ARG A 73 19.52 9.15 -10.82
N GLU A 74 19.44 10.05 -11.81
CA GLU A 74 19.40 9.65 -13.22
C GLU A 74 20.69 8.91 -13.63
N LEU A 75 21.85 9.29 -13.08
CA LEU A 75 23.10 8.57 -13.29
C LEU A 75 23.00 7.13 -12.77
N VAL A 76 22.56 6.95 -11.52
CA VAL A 76 22.40 5.61 -10.91
C VAL A 76 21.40 4.77 -11.71
N GLU A 77 20.23 5.32 -12.03
CA GLU A 77 19.19 4.62 -12.79
C GLU A 77 19.63 4.31 -14.23
N GLY A 78 20.39 5.19 -14.87
CA GLY A 78 20.99 4.98 -16.17
C GLY A 78 21.99 3.82 -16.17
N VAL A 79 22.83 3.73 -15.13
CA VAL A 79 23.74 2.60 -14.94
C VAL A 79 22.97 1.29 -14.74
N VAL A 80 21.97 1.27 -13.86
CA VAL A 80 21.13 0.07 -13.64
C VAL A 80 20.42 -0.35 -14.93
N ARG A 81 19.90 0.61 -15.70
CA ARG A 81 19.27 0.34 -17.00
C ARG A 81 20.24 -0.29 -17.99
N GLY A 82 21.46 0.24 -18.10
CA GLY A 82 22.53 -0.33 -18.92
C GLY A 82 22.90 -1.75 -18.48
N ALA A 83 23.05 -1.98 -17.18
CA ALA A 83 23.41 -3.28 -16.63
C ALA A 83 22.35 -4.35 -16.89
N VAL A 84 21.05 -4.03 -16.73
CA VAL A 84 19.96 -4.96 -17.06
C VAL A 84 19.90 -5.23 -18.56
N ALA A 85 20.16 -4.23 -19.41
CA ALA A 85 20.22 -4.44 -20.85
C ALA A 85 21.36 -5.41 -21.24
N ILE A 86 22.56 -5.23 -20.70
CA ILE A 86 23.70 -6.14 -20.90
C ILE A 86 23.39 -7.55 -20.37
N PHE A 87 22.74 -7.65 -19.20
CA PHE A 87 22.29 -8.94 -18.66
C PHE A 87 21.34 -9.67 -19.63
N LEU A 88 20.41 -8.95 -20.25
CA LEU A 88 19.44 -9.53 -21.18
C LEU A 88 20.09 -10.02 -22.47
N SER A 89 21.09 -9.30 -23.01
CA SER A 89 21.77 -9.61 -24.27
C SER A 89 22.95 -10.57 -24.13
N GLU A 90 23.76 -10.44 -23.08
CA GLU A 90 25.06 -11.10 -22.93
C GLU A 90 25.19 -11.98 -21.67
N GLY A 91 24.21 -11.90 -20.75
CA GLY A 91 24.14 -12.75 -19.55
C GLY A 91 24.83 -12.19 -18.30
N ILE A 92 24.83 -13.01 -17.25
CA ILE A 92 25.22 -12.60 -15.88
C ILE A 92 26.65 -12.06 -15.82
N GLU A 93 27.63 -12.82 -16.33
CA GLU A 93 29.04 -12.45 -16.17
C GLU A 93 29.42 -11.17 -16.94
N ALA A 94 28.77 -10.90 -18.08
CA ALA A 94 28.96 -9.66 -18.81
C ALA A 94 28.41 -8.45 -18.02
N ALA A 95 27.22 -8.60 -17.44
CA ALA A 95 26.59 -7.54 -16.64
C ALA A 95 27.36 -7.25 -15.35
N CYS A 96 27.88 -8.28 -14.67
CA CYS A 96 28.75 -8.11 -13.50
C CYS A 96 30.02 -7.33 -13.84
N ARG A 97 30.75 -7.72 -14.90
CA ARG A 97 31.95 -6.99 -15.35
C ARG A 97 31.63 -5.56 -15.76
N TRP A 98 30.48 -5.34 -16.40
CA TRP A 98 30.04 -4.02 -16.81
C TRP A 98 29.76 -3.13 -15.60
N LEU A 99 29.09 -3.63 -14.56
CA LEU A 99 28.86 -2.89 -13.32
C LEU A 99 30.15 -2.62 -12.54
N GLU A 100 31.07 -3.57 -12.50
CA GLU A 100 32.40 -3.38 -11.90
C GLU A 100 33.15 -2.24 -12.60
N ALA A 101 33.16 -2.22 -13.93
CA ALA A 101 33.84 -1.20 -14.72
C ALA A 101 33.17 0.19 -14.64
N ASN A 102 31.83 0.26 -14.62
CA ASN A 102 31.10 1.53 -14.70
C ASN A 102 30.68 2.10 -13.34
N ALA A 103 30.60 1.29 -12.29
CA ALA A 103 30.12 1.69 -10.96
C ALA A 103 30.89 1.06 -9.80
N ARG A 104 31.97 0.29 -10.05
CA ARG A 104 32.81 -0.35 -9.02
C ARG A 104 32.06 -1.29 -8.09
N VAL A 105 30.91 -1.79 -8.52
CA VAL A 105 30.12 -2.77 -7.76
C VAL A 105 30.89 -4.08 -7.74
N GLN A 106 30.98 -4.70 -6.56
CA GLN A 106 31.66 -5.98 -6.42
C GLN A 106 30.93 -7.07 -7.24
N PRO A 107 31.63 -7.86 -8.07
CA PRO A 107 31.01 -8.91 -8.89
C PRO A 107 30.17 -9.91 -8.08
N ASP A 108 30.60 -10.26 -6.87
CA ASP A 108 29.89 -11.23 -6.04
C ASP A 108 28.54 -10.72 -5.50
N GLU A 109 28.41 -9.41 -5.28
CA GLU A 109 27.14 -8.80 -4.87
C GLU A 109 26.16 -8.72 -6.04
N SER A 110 26.63 -8.19 -7.17
CA SER A 110 25.80 -8.07 -8.39
C SER A 110 25.39 -9.43 -8.97
N ARG A 111 26.25 -10.47 -8.87
CA ARG A 111 25.93 -11.83 -9.33
C ARG A 111 24.72 -12.43 -8.62
N LYS A 112 24.53 -12.16 -7.32
CA LYS A 112 23.33 -12.61 -6.58
C LYS A 112 22.06 -11.99 -7.14
N VAL A 113 22.11 -10.69 -7.48
CA VAL A 113 20.98 -9.99 -8.06
C VAL A 113 20.67 -10.51 -9.46
N PHE A 114 21.67 -10.65 -10.33
CA PHE A 114 21.45 -11.20 -11.67
C PHE A 114 21.05 -12.68 -11.67
N GLY A 115 21.46 -13.46 -10.68
CA GLY A 115 20.95 -14.82 -10.46
C GLY A 115 19.45 -14.84 -10.17
N LEU A 116 18.97 -13.91 -9.34
CA LEU A 116 17.53 -13.70 -9.14
C LEU A 116 16.83 -13.28 -10.43
N LEU A 117 17.36 -12.28 -11.14
CA LEU A 117 16.76 -11.81 -12.40
C LEU A 117 16.72 -12.90 -13.48
N ALA A 118 17.72 -13.79 -13.53
CA ALA A 118 17.72 -14.95 -14.42
C ALA A 118 16.62 -15.94 -14.07
N SER A 119 16.43 -16.25 -12.78
CA SER A 119 15.32 -17.09 -12.33
C SER A 119 13.97 -16.48 -12.68
N VAL A 120 13.80 -15.17 -12.50
CA VAL A 120 12.55 -14.47 -12.83
C VAL A 120 12.31 -14.48 -14.34
N ARG A 121 13.33 -14.17 -15.15
CA ARG A 121 13.25 -14.20 -16.61
C ARG A 121 12.83 -15.57 -17.12
N GLU A 122 13.41 -16.64 -16.58
CA GLU A 122 13.08 -18.00 -17.00
C GLU A 122 11.64 -18.38 -16.64
N GLN A 123 11.18 -18.01 -15.44
CA GLN A 123 9.82 -18.28 -15.03
C GLN A 123 8.79 -17.43 -15.78
N LEU A 124 9.12 -16.20 -16.19
CA LEU A 124 8.26 -15.39 -17.07
C LEU A 124 8.08 -16.01 -18.46
N LYS A 125 9.10 -16.71 -18.97
CA LYS A 125 9.00 -17.48 -20.22
C LYS A 125 8.19 -18.76 -20.06
N THR A 126 8.00 -19.22 -18.83
CA THR A 126 7.26 -20.44 -18.52
C THR A 126 5.80 -20.09 -18.25
N ASN A 127 4.88 -20.61 -19.07
CA ASN A 127 3.43 -20.50 -18.82
C ASN A 127 2.87 -21.89 -18.54
N ALA A 128 2.37 -22.12 -17.33
CA ALA A 128 1.71 -23.36 -16.92
C ALA A 128 0.19 -23.19 -16.71
N GLU A 129 -0.41 -22.13 -17.25
CA GLU A 129 -1.83 -21.80 -17.04
C GLU A 129 -2.77 -22.86 -17.63
N LEU A 130 -2.54 -23.25 -18.88
CA LEU A 130 -3.32 -24.30 -19.54
C LEU A 130 -3.08 -25.67 -18.89
N ASP A 131 -1.85 -25.96 -18.47
CA ASP A 131 -1.50 -27.20 -17.78
C ASP A 131 -2.18 -27.28 -16.40
N GLY A 132 -2.15 -26.19 -15.64
CA GLY A 132 -2.81 -26.07 -14.34
C GLY A 132 -4.32 -26.25 -14.45
N LEU A 133 -4.95 -25.62 -15.46
CA LEU A 133 -6.37 -25.83 -15.76
C LEU A 133 -6.66 -27.29 -16.12
N ALA A 134 -5.85 -27.90 -16.98
CA ALA A 134 -6.03 -29.29 -17.40
C ALA A 134 -5.89 -30.27 -16.21
N ARG A 135 -4.94 -30.03 -15.30
CA ARG A 135 -4.82 -30.79 -14.03
C ARG A 135 -6.08 -30.66 -13.18
N ALA A 136 -6.58 -29.44 -12.97
CA ALA A 136 -7.79 -29.19 -12.19
C ALA A 136 -8.99 -29.95 -12.76
N LEU A 137 -9.18 -29.92 -14.09
CA LEU A 137 -10.27 -30.63 -14.77
C LEU A 137 -10.15 -32.16 -14.68
N ARG A 138 -8.93 -32.70 -14.54
CA ARG A 138 -8.70 -34.13 -14.29
C ARG A 138 -8.84 -34.52 -12.82
N GLY A 139 -9.17 -33.58 -11.93
CA GLY A 139 -9.22 -33.81 -10.49
C GLY A 139 -7.83 -34.04 -9.86
N GLU A 140 -6.78 -33.56 -10.52
CA GLU A 140 -5.40 -33.68 -10.05
C GLU A 140 -5.04 -32.52 -9.10
N TYR A 141 -3.97 -32.72 -8.33
CA TYR A 141 -3.43 -31.68 -7.47
C TYR A 141 -2.82 -30.53 -8.30
N VAL A 142 -3.33 -29.31 -8.08
CA VAL A 142 -2.75 -28.07 -8.59
C VAL A 142 -1.85 -27.47 -7.52
N GLU A 143 -0.59 -27.25 -7.87
CA GLU A 143 0.41 -26.72 -6.94
C GLU A 143 0.00 -25.33 -6.42
N PRO A 144 0.03 -25.09 -5.10
CA PRO A 144 -0.27 -23.80 -4.53
C PRO A 144 0.86 -22.79 -4.75
N GLY A 145 0.52 -21.52 -4.81
CA GLY A 145 1.50 -20.43 -4.88
C GLY A 145 1.00 -19.17 -4.20
N PRO A 146 1.89 -18.26 -3.78
CA PRO A 146 1.46 -16.98 -3.23
C PRO A 146 0.76 -16.14 -4.31
N GLY A 147 -0.33 -15.47 -3.95
CA GLY A 147 -0.89 -14.35 -4.70
C GLY A 147 -0.25 -13.05 -4.21
N ALA A 148 0.48 -12.35 -5.07
CA ALA A 148 1.08 -11.05 -4.79
C ALA A 148 1.40 -10.31 -6.10
N ASP A 149 2.17 -9.24 -6.01
CA ASP A 149 2.79 -8.55 -7.15
C ASP A 149 4.24 -9.08 -7.33
N ILE A 150 4.70 -9.27 -8.58
CA ILE A 150 6.02 -9.84 -8.88
C ILE A 150 7.17 -9.01 -8.31
N VAL A 151 6.98 -7.69 -8.20
CA VAL A 151 7.95 -6.76 -7.63
C VAL A 151 7.95 -6.77 -6.12
N GLN A 152 6.87 -7.20 -5.48
CA GLN A 152 6.91 -7.44 -4.03
C GLN A 152 7.39 -8.86 -3.71
N ASN A 153 6.98 -9.85 -4.51
CA ASN A 153 7.33 -11.25 -4.32
C ASN A 153 7.47 -11.99 -5.67
N PRO A 154 8.70 -12.18 -6.18
CA PRO A 154 8.91 -12.91 -7.42
C PRO A 154 8.50 -14.39 -7.36
N SER A 155 8.30 -14.94 -6.16
CA SER A 155 7.85 -16.33 -5.97
C SER A 155 6.41 -16.57 -6.41
N ILE A 156 5.69 -15.55 -6.90
CA ILE A 156 4.39 -15.70 -7.57
C ILE A 156 4.51 -16.39 -8.93
N LEU A 157 5.71 -16.42 -9.50
CA LEU A 157 5.98 -17.13 -10.74
C LEU A 157 6.44 -18.59 -10.48
N PRO A 158 6.24 -19.50 -11.46
CA PRO A 158 5.44 -19.32 -12.67
C PRO A 158 3.93 -19.23 -12.36
N THR A 159 3.15 -18.71 -13.32
CA THR A 159 1.68 -18.69 -13.27
C THR A 159 1.10 -20.09 -13.53
N GLY A 160 -0.22 -20.27 -13.37
CA GLY A 160 -0.88 -21.58 -13.48
C GLY A 160 -0.94 -22.41 -12.18
N ARG A 161 -0.74 -21.74 -11.04
CA ARG A 161 -0.80 -22.31 -9.69
C ARG A 161 -2.07 -21.89 -8.96
N ASN A 162 -2.44 -22.66 -7.94
CA ASN A 162 -3.56 -22.34 -7.06
C ASN A 162 -3.16 -21.26 -6.05
N THR A 163 -3.54 -20.01 -6.31
CA THR A 163 -3.05 -18.86 -5.54
C THR A 163 -3.64 -18.82 -4.14
N HIS A 164 -2.83 -18.43 -3.16
CA HIS A 164 -3.25 -18.21 -1.77
C HIS A 164 -2.77 -16.87 -1.24
N ALA A 165 -3.46 -16.34 -0.24
CA ALA A 165 -3.08 -15.10 0.45
C ALA A 165 -1.89 -15.32 1.41
N VAL A 166 -1.62 -14.33 2.27
CA VAL A 166 -0.61 -14.39 3.34
C VAL A 166 -1.19 -14.95 4.64
N ASN A 167 -0.32 -15.41 5.54
CA ASN A 167 -0.73 -15.74 6.91
C ASN A 167 -1.17 -14.46 7.65
N PRO A 168 -2.45 -14.32 8.04
CA PRO A 168 -2.96 -13.08 8.64
C PRO A 168 -2.35 -12.79 10.01
N TYR A 169 -1.89 -13.80 10.74
CA TYR A 169 -1.22 -13.62 12.03
C TYR A 169 0.20 -13.07 11.90
N ALA A 170 0.79 -13.08 10.69
CA ALA A 170 2.12 -12.54 10.46
C ALA A 170 2.11 -11.05 10.09
N VAL A 171 0.93 -10.46 9.89
CA VAL A 171 0.70 -9.08 9.45
C VAL A 171 0.60 -8.11 10.64
N PRO A 172 1.25 -6.94 10.59
CA PRO A 172 2.18 -6.49 9.56
C PRO A 172 3.57 -7.12 9.70
N SER A 173 4.24 -7.40 8.58
CA SER A 173 5.61 -7.91 8.59
C SER A 173 6.63 -6.90 9.16
N HIS A 174 7.82 -7.36 9.54
CA HIS A 174 8.89 -6.45 9.98
C HIS A 174 9.28 -5.43 8.89
N ILE A 175 9.29 -5.88 7.63
CA ILE A 175 9.60 -5.05 6.47
C ILE A 175 8.48 -4.03 6.26
N ALA A 176 7.22 -4.46 6.34
CA ALA A 176 6.07 -3.56 6.23
C ALA A 176 6.10 -2.46 7.30
N TYR A 177 6.43 -2.82 8.55
CA TYR A 177 6.57 -1.83 9.64
C TYR A 177 7.72 -0.85 9.44
N ALA A 178 8.88 -1.33 8.98
CA ALA A 178 10.01 -0.45 8.66
C ALA A 178 9.72 0.49 7.48
N ARG A 179 8.95 0.04 6.47
CA ARG A 179 8.52 0.88 5.35
C ARG A 179 7.51 1.94 5.78
N ALA A 180 6.57 1.57 6.66
CA ALA A 180 5.51 2.45 7.13
C ALA A 180 6.03 3.73 7.80
N GLU A 181 7.12 3.65 8.57
CA GLU A 181 7.75 4.83 9.19
C GLU A 181 8.06 5.91 8.16
N ARG A 182 8.70 5.54 7.05
CA ARG A 182 9.07 6.49 5.99
C ARG A 182 7.85 7.09 5.30
N VAL A 183 6.90 6.24 4.90
CA VAL A 183 5.69 6.68 4.19
C VAL A 183 4.85 7.62 5.05
N VAL A 184 4.67 7.29 6.33
CA VAL A 184 3.92 8.14 7.26
C VAL A 184 4.67 9.44 7.54
N ASN A 185 5.99 9.42 7.72
CA ASN A 185 6.74 10.66 7.91
C ASN A 185 6.62 11.58 6.69
N SER A 186 6.74 11.05 5.47
CA SER A 186 6.51 11.82 4.24
C SER A 186 5.08 12.35 4.13
N LEU A 187 4.07 11.58 4.56
CA LEU A 187 2.67 12.00 4.60
C LEU A 187 2.45 13.17 5.54
N LEU A 188 2.99 13.06 6.76
CA LEU A 188 2.89 14.07 7.81
C LEU A 188 3.65 15.35 7.46
N GLU A 189 4.86 15.22 6.90
CA GLU A 189 5.65 16.34 6.38
C GLU A 189 4.91 17.07 5.27
N ARG A 190 4.31 16.32 4.32
CA ARG A 190 3.53 16.91 3.24
C ARG A 190 2.32 17.67 3.76
N HIS A 191 1.53 17.06 4.66
CA HIS A 191 0.40 17.74 5.28
C HIS A 191 0.83 18.99 6.03
N SER A 192 1.90 18.91 6.82
CA SER A 192 2.43 20.06 7.57
C SER A 192 2.92 21.18 6.68
N ALA A 193 3.54 20.87 5.52
CA ALA A 193 3.97 21.88 4.56
C ALA A 193 2.78 22.60 3.91
N GLU A 194 1.68 21.89 3.66
CA GLU A 194 0.47 22.45 3.05
C GLU A 194 -0.42 23.21 4.04
N HIS A 195 -0.49 22.77 5.30
CA HIS A 195 -1.46 23.27 6.30
C HIS A 195 -0.82 23.94 7.53
N GLY A 196 0.52 23.99 7.60
CA GLY A 196 1.27 24.60 8.70
C GLY A 196 1.29 23.79 10.01
N ARG A 197 0.62 22.63 10.06
CA ARG A 197 0.56 21.74 11.23
C ARG A 197 0.32 20.30 10.84
N LEU A 198 0.60 19.39 11.77
CA LEU A 198 0.24 17.98 11.65
C LEU A 198 -1.28 17.78 11.73
N PRO A 199 -1.83 16.75 11.05
CA PRO A 199 -3.22 16.40 11.19
C PRO A 199 -3.47 15.80 12.58
N ARG A 200 -4.55 16.19 13.25
CA ARG A 200 -4.93 15.61 14.55
C ARG A 200 -5.63 14.26 14.39
N THR A 201 -6.45 14.13 13.35
CA THR A 201 -7.18 12.89 13.03
C THR A 201 -7.12 12.63 11.53
N MET A 202 -6.88 11.39 11.14
CA MET A 202 -6.90 10.93 9.75
C MET A 202 -7.87 9.78 9.57
N ALA A 203 -8.46 9.65 8.38
CA ALA A 203 -9.19 8.45 7.99
C ALA A 203 -8.41 7.64 6.96
N LEU A 204 -8.22 6.36 7.24
CA LEU A 204 -7.48 5.43 6.41
C LEU A 204 -8.43 4.42 5.79
N VAL A 205 -8.23 4.12 4.51
CA VAL A 205 -8.85 2.98 3.83
C VAL A 205 -7.86 1.82 3.84
N LEU A 206 -8.23 0.70 4.47
CA LEU A 206 -7.43 -0.53 4.46
C LEU A 206 -8.10 -1.58 3.56
N TRP A 207 -7.42 -1.93 2.48
CA TRP A 207 -7.92 -2.93 1.53
C TRP A 207 -7.28 -4.29 1.78
N GLY A 208 -7.93 -5.37 1.33
CA GLY A 208 -7.41 -6.72 1.58
C GLY A 208 -6.17 -7.02 0.74
N LEU A 209 -6.25 -6.73 -0.55
CA LEU A 209 -5.25 -7.10 -1.55
C LEU A 209 -3.93 -6.34 -1.38
N ASP A 210 -3.96 -5.03 -1.10
CA ASP A 210 -2.74 -4.26 -0.87
C ASP A 210 -2.00 -4.80 0.37
N ASN A 211 -2.72 -5.16 1.43
CA ASN A 211 -2.12 -5.73 2.64
C ASN A 211 -1.62 -7.17 2.44
N ILE A 212 -2.20 -7.95 1.51
CA ILE A 212 -1.62 -9.24 1.08
C ILE A 212 -0.29 -9.00 0.34
N LYS A 213 -0.30 -8.12 -0.67
CA LYS A 213 0.86 -7.84 -1.52
C LYS A 213 2.03 -7.23 -0.76
N THR A 214 1.75 -6.31 0.16
CA THR A 214 2.75 -5.57 0.94
C THR A 214 3.03 -6.19 2.31
N GLN A 215 2.39 -7.32 2.63
CA GLN A 215 2.46 -7.98 3.94
C GLN A 215 2.06 -7.07 5.11
N GLY A 216 1.10 -6.17 4.88
CA GLY A 216 0.50 -5.33 5.92
C GLY A 216 0.99 -3.90 6.00
N GLU A 217 1.44 -3.28 4.91
CA GLU A 217 1.96 -1.90 4.98
C GLU A 217 0.90 -0.90 5.45
N GLY A 218 -0.34 -1.00 4.99
CA GLY A 218 -1.45 -0.16 5.47
C GLY A 218 -1.73 -0.30 6.97
N VAL A 219 -1.70 -1.54 7.47
CA VAL A 219 -1.81 -1.82 8.91
C VAL A 219 -0.66 -1.19 9.68
N ALA A 220 0.57 -1.35 9.18
CA ALA A 220 1.75 -0.77 9.81
C ALA A 220 1.72 0.77 9.83
N GLN A 221 1.22 1.42 8.78
CA GLN A 221 1.05 2.87 8.72
C GLN A 221 0.04 3.36 9.77
N ALA A 222 -1.08 2.66 9.96
CA ALA A 222 -2.03 2.96 11.02
C ALA A 222 -1.38 2.85 12.42
N LEU A 223 -0.62 1.77 12.67
CA LEU A 223 0.12 1.59 13.93
C LEU A 223 1.16 2.70 14.14
N TRP A 224 1.90 3.09 13.09
CA TRP A 224 2.90 4.15 13.18
C TRP A 224 2.24 5.50 13.46
N LEU A 225 1.15 5.87 12.78
CA LEU A 225 0.38 7.09 13.05
C LEU A 225 -0.05 7.19 14.52
N LEU A 226 -0.60 6.10 15.07
CA LEU A 226 -0.95 5.97 16.49
C LEU A 226 0.28 6.02 17.43
N GLY A 227 1.48 5.76 16.89
CA GLY A 227 2.73 5.74 17.64
C GLY A 227 2.92 4.46 18.45
N VAL A 228 2.52 3.32 17.89
CA VAL A 228 2.70 2.01 18.52
C VAL A 228 3.51 1.07 17.62
N ARG A 229 4.17 0.08 18.22
CA ARG A 229 4.87 -1.00 17.51
C ARG A 229 4.16 -2.35 17.68
N PRO A 230 4.10 -3.19 16.64
CA PRO A 230 3.59 -4.55 16.76
C PRO A 230 4.57 -5.40 17.59
N VAL A 231 4.02 -6.26 18.45
CA VAL A 231 4.74 -7.23 19.26
C VAL A 231 4.37 -8.62 18.83
N ARG A 232 5.39 -9.45 18.64
CA ARG A 232 5.26 -10.83 18.19
C ARG A 232 5.44 -11.81 19.33
N ASP A 233 4.67 -12.89 19.30
CA ASP A 233 4.86 -14.02 20.20
C ASP A 233 5.98 -14.95 19.73
N ARG A 234 6.22 -16.04 20.48
CA ARG A 234 7.24 -17.05 20.16
C ARG A 234 6.99 -17.79 18.84
N MET A 235 5.75 -17.79 18.34
CA MET A 235 5.37 -18.38 17.05
C MET A 235 5.42 -17.34 15.91
N ASN A 236 6.04 -16.18 16.16
CA ASN A 236 6.14 -15.07 15.23
C ASN A 236 4.80 -14.45 14.83
N ARG A 237 3.74 -14.66 15.63
CA ARG A 237 2.41 -14.08 15.40
C ARG A 237 2.34 -12.69 16.01
N VAL A 238 1.79 -11.72 15.30
CA VAL A 238 1.53 -10.38 15.83
C VAL A 238 0.27 -10.44 16.70
N THR A 239 0.46 -10.39 18.01
CA THR A 239 -0.63 -10.59 18.99
C THR A 239 -0.85 -9.38 19.89
N ASN A 240 0.11 -8.46 19.93
CA ASN A 240 0.04 -7.30 20.81
C ASN A 240 0.69 -6.07 20.17
N VAL A 241 0.53 -4.93 20.81
CA VAL A 241 1.18 -3.68 20.46
C VAL A 241 1.78 -3.04 21.71
N GLU A 242 2.81 -2.24 21.52
CA GLU A 242 3.44 -1.45 22.58
C GLU A 242 3.53 0.00 22.13
N PRO A 243 3.19 0.97 23.01
CA PRO A 243 3.35 2.37 22.70
C PRO A 243 4.83 2.74 22.58
N LEU A 244 5.16 3.52 21.55
CA LEU A 244 6.45 4.19 21.47
C LEU A 244 6.43 5.40 22.42
N PRO A 245 7.49 5.65 23.21
CA PRO A 245 7.63 6.89 23.97
C PRO A 245 7.58 8.11 23.06
N LEU A 246 7.01 9.22 23.53
CA LEU A 246 6.85 10.45 22.73
C LEU A 246 8.20 11.01 22.27
N GLU A 247 9.26 10.85 23.07
CA GLU A 247 10.63 11.27 22.75
C GLU A 247 11.16 10.51 21.53
N ARG A 248 10.81 9.23 21.41
CA ARG A 248 11.16 8.41 20.24
C ARG A 248 10.25 8.70 19.06
N LEU A 249 8.98 8.98 19.32
CA LEU A 249 8.00 9.30 18.27
C LEU A 249 8.29 10.65 17.62
N GLY A 250 8.82 11.61 18.37
CA GLY A 250 9.25 12.93 17.88
C GLY A 250 8.11 13.87 17.44
N ARG A 251 6.85 13.48 17.66
CA ARG A 251 5.64 14.21 17.28
C ARG A 251 4.43 13.77 18.13
N PRO A 252 3.32 14.53 18.11
CA PRO A 252 2.04 14.05 18.58
C PRO A 252 1.61 12.74 17.90
N ARG A 253 0.86 11.92 18.63
CA ARG A 253 0.10 10.81 18.05
C ARG A 253 -0.96 11.36 17.10
N VAL A 254 -1.40 10.56 16.15
CA VAL A 254 -2.49 10.92 15.24
C VAL A 254 -3.66 9.98 15.51
N ASP A 255 -4.86 10.51 15.69
CA ASP A 255 -6.06 9.67 15.78
C ASP A 255 -6.43 9.12 14.41
N VAL A 256 -6.81 7.84 14.33
CA VAL A 256 -6.93 7.12 13.06
C VAL A 256 -8.29 6.45 12.97
N VAL A 257 -9.15 6.93 12.08
CA VAL A 257 -10.40 6.26 11.71
C VAL A 257 -10.12 5.27 10.57
N MET A 258 -10.17 3.99 10.85
CA MET A 258 -9.84 2.93 9.90
C MET A 258 -11.10 2.36 9.29
N THR A 259 -11.29 2.59 7.99
CA THR A 259 -12.35 1.98 7.19
C THR A 259 -11.77 0.80 6.42
N VAL A 260 -12.09 -0.42 6.84
CA VAL A 260 -11.54 -1.64 6.25
C VAL A 260 -12.53 -2.25 5.25
N SER A 261 -12.07 -2.82 4.14
CA SER A 261 -12.96 -3.49 3.18
C SER A 261 -13.57 -4.78 3.73
N GLY A 262 -14.64 -5.26 3.11
CA GLY A 262 -15.23 -6.57 3.47
C GLY A 262 -14.22 -7.72 3.30
N ILE A 263 -13.41 -7.68 2.24
CA ILE A 263 -12.33 -8.65 2.02
C ILE A 263 -11.29 -8.58 3.15
N PHE A 264 -10.92 -7.37 3.58
CA PHE A 264 -10.00 -7.21 4.72
C PHE A 264 -10.60 -7.83 5.99
N ARG A 265 -11.90 -7.59 6.26
CA ARG A 265 -12.60 -8.19 7.40
C ARG A 265 -12.52 -9.71 7.40
N ASP A 266 -12.77 -10.32 6.25
CA ASP A 266 -12.86 -11.78 6.18
C ASP A 266 -11.49 -12.46 6.27
N LEU A 267 -10.42 -11.79 5.80
CA LEU A 267 -9.06 -12.35 5.81
C LEU A 267 -8.26 -11.97 7.06
N PHE A 268 -8.48 -10.79 7.62
CA PHE A 268 -7.62 -10.17 8.63
C PHE A 268 -8.36 -9.82 9.93
N GLY A 269 -9.35 -10.61 10.34
CA GLY A 269 -10.10 -10.39 11.57
C GLY A 269 -9.22 -10.21 12.82
N ALA A 270 -8.16 -11.04 12.98
CA ALA A 270 -7.19 -10.88 14.07
C ALA A 270 -6.46 -9.53 14.03
N THR A 271 -6.14 -9.04 12.83
CA THR A 271 -5.50 -7.74 12.61
C THR A 271 -6.44 -6.58 12.92
N MET A 272 -7.74 -6.71 12.66
CA MET A 272 -8.73 -5.71 13.07
C MET A 272 -8.78 -5.57 14.60
N LEU A 273 -8.72 -6.68 15.32
CA LEU A 273 -8.63 -6.67 16.79
C LEU A 273 -7.31 -6.06 17.29
N LEU A 274 -6.20 -6.26 16.56
CA LEU A 274 -4.92 -5.62 16.85
C LEU A 274 -5.01 -4.09 16.70
N LEU A 275 -5.69 -3.60 15.66
CA LEU A 275 -5.89 -2.17 15.42
C LEU A 275 -6.79 -1.53 16.49
N ASP A 276 -7.89 -2.17 16.87
CA ASP A 276 -8.72 -1.72 18.01
C ASP A 276 -7.91 -1.71 19.31
N LYS A 277 -7.10 -2.74 19.55
CA LYS A 277 -6.20 -2.80 20.71
C LYS A 277 -5.19 -1.64 20.73
N ALA A 278 -4.66 -1.24 19.57
CA ALA A 278 -3.77 -0.10 19.45
C ALA A 278 -4.44 1.21 19.82
N VAL A 279 -5.65 1.45 19.33
CA VAL A 279 -6.43 2.66 19.67
C VAL A 279 -6.70 2.72 21.17
N ARG A 280 -7.15 1.61 21.79
CA ARG A 280 -7.40 1.54 23.23
C ARG A 280 -6.13 1.78 24.05
N CYS A 281 -5.05 1.10 23.67
CA CYS A 281 -3.75 1.24 24.33
C CYS A 281 -3.29 2.70 24.34
N VAL A 282 -3.44 3.41 23.21
CA VAL A 282 -3.04 4.81 23.09
C VAL A 282 -3.98 5.75 23.86
N ALA A 283 -5.29 5.49 23.84
CA ALA A 283 -6.28 6.32 24.52
C ALA A 283 -6.13 6.31 26.05
N GLU A 284 -5.50 5.26 26.61
CA GLU A 284 -5.28 5.09 28.05
C GLU A 284 -3.94 5.68 28.54
N LEU A 285 -3.07 6.13 27.65
CA LEU A 285 -1.76 6.67 28.03
C LEU A 285 -1.88 7.98 28.80
N ASP A 286 -1.03 8.15 29.83
CA ASP A 286 -0.96 9.38 30.60
C ASP A 286 -0.16 10.47 29.88
N GLU A 287 -0.72 11.02 28.80
CA GLU A 287 -0.09 12.00 27.92
C GLU A 287 -0.95 13.26 27.77
N PRO A 288 -0.34 14.45 27.59
CA PRO A 288 -1.06 15.69 27.34
C PRO A 288 -1.96 15.61 26.10
N ALA A 289 -3.15 16.22 26.16
CA ALA A 289 -4.14 16.24 25.07
C ALA A 289 -3.63 16.82 23.74
N GLU A 290 -2.62 17.69 23.78
CA GLU A 290 -1.96 18.24 22.58
C GLU A 290 -1.07 17.20 21.88
N TRP A 291 -0.49 16.27 22.64
CA TRP A 291 0.39 15.21 22.16
C TRP A 291 -0.33 13.90 21.91
N ASN A 292 -1.52 13.71 22.48
CA ASN A 292 -2.37 12.55 22.28
C ASN A 292 -3.81 12.94 21.86
N PRO A 293 -4.02 13.25 20.57
CA PRO A 293 -5.34 13.51 20.01
C PRO A 293 -6.33 12.35 20.18
N VAL A 294 -5.87 11.09 20.22
CA VAL A 294 -6.74 9.92 20.44
C VAL A 294 -7.42 10.04 21.80
N ARG A 295 -6.62 10.23 22.86
CA ARG A 295 -7.12 10.42 24.23
C ARG A 295 -8.03 11.64 24.32
N ALA A 296 -7.58 12.78 23.79
CA ALA A 296 -8.35 14.02 23.81
C ALA A 296 -9.73 13.88 23.13
N ASN A 297 -9.79 13.18 21.99
CA ASN A 297 -11.04 12.92 21.28
C ASN A 297 -11.95 11.96 22.06
N VAL A 298 -11.40 10.92 22.68
CA VAL A 298 -12.17 9.95 23.47
C VAL A 298 -12.78 10.62 24.72
N GLU A 299 -12.00 11.42 25.44
CA GLU A 299 -12.48 12.17 26.62
C GLU A 299 -13.57 13.16 26.23
N ALA A 300 -13.35 13.96 25.18
CA ALA A 300 -14.36 14.89 24.67
C ALA A 300 -15.67 14.17 24.29
N GLN A 301 -15.60 13.07 23.55
CA GLN A 301 -16.80 12.34 23.12
C GLN A 301 -17.58 11.72 24.30
N ALA A 302 -16.87 11.23 25.32
CA ALA A 302 -17.49 10.67 26.51
C ALA A 302 -18.15 11.73 27.40
N ASP A 303 -17.50 12.89 27.54
CA ASP A 303 -17.92 13.92 28.50
C ASP A 303 -18.95 14.91 27.92
N THR A 304 -18.83 15.28 26.64
CA THR A 304 -19.62 16.37 26.05
C THR A 304 -20.61 15.92 24.98
N GLU A 305 -20.40 14.76 24.36
CA GLU A 305 -21.24 14.27 23.23
C GLU A 305 -22.20 13.14 23.63
N GLY A 306 -22.28 12.82 24.92
CA GLY A 306 -23.29 11.93 25.49
C GLY A 306 -23.19 10.47 25.01
N CYS A 307 -22.00 10.00 24.64
CA CYS A 307 -21.76 8.60 24.27
C CYS A 307 -20.96 7.86 25.33
N THR A 308 -21.03 6.53 25.31
CA THR A 308 -20.23 5.71 26.22
C THR A 308 -18.75 5.76 25.85
N ARG A 309 -17.85 5.62 26.83
CA ARG A 309 -16.41 5.50 26.57
C ARG A 309 -16.08 4.40 25.55
N ASP A 310 -16.80 3.28 25.60
CA ASP A 310 -16.66 2.18 24.65
C ASP A 310 -17.00 2.60 23.21
N GLU A 311 -18.01 3.43 23.01
CA GLU A 311 -18.35 3.99 21.70
C GLU A 311 -17.33 5.03 21.24
N ALA A 312 -16.82 5.86 22.15
CA ALA A 312 -15.82 6.88 21.87
C ALA A 312 -14.48 6.27 21.39
N LEU A 313 -14.18 5.04 21.80
CA LEU A 313 -12.98 4.27 21.39
C LEU A 313 -13.10 3.62 20.01
N LEU A 314 -14.29 3.58 19.40
CA LEU A 314 -14.49 2.89 18.12
C LEU A 314 -13.79 3.65 16.99
N ARG A 315 -12.86 2.97 16.33
CA ARG A 315 -12.11 3.49 15.19
C ARG A 315 -11.98 2.52 14.02
N VAL A 316 -12.31 1.24 14.21
CA VAL A 316 -12.24 0.22 13.16
C VAL A 316 -13.64 -0.10 12.66
N PHE A 317 -13.89 0.25 11.41
CA PHE A 317 -15.21 0.16 10.79
C PHE A 317 -15.16 -0.62 9.47
N SER A 318 -16.21 -1.39 9.18
CA SER A 318 -16.38 -2.12 7.93
C SER A 318 -17.85 -2.21 7.54
N ASN A 319 -18.13 -3.06 6.55
CA ASN A 319 -19.47 -3.49 6.22
C ASN A 319 -20.05 -4.42 7.29
N ALA A 320 -21.38 -4.56 7.30
CA ALA A 320 -22.05 -5.65 8.01
C ALA A 320 -21.44 -7.01 7.60
N PRO A 321 -21.39 -8.03 8.48
CA PRO A 321 -20.94 -9.36 8.12
C PRO A 321 -21.68 -9.89 6.88
N GLY A 322 -20.94 -10.48 5.94
CA GLY A 322 -21.49 -10.96 4.66
C GLY A 322 -21.76 -9.88 3.60
N SER A 323 -21.60 -8.59 3.94
CA SER A 323 -21.70 -7.48 2.98
C SER A 323 -20.33 -6.95 2.56
N TYR A 324 -20.26 -6.40 1.35
CA TYR A 324 -19.06 -5.85 0.73
C TYR A 324 -19.36 -4.52 0.02
N GLY A 325 -18.35 -3.67 -0.10
CA GLY A 325 -18.45 -2.43 -0.87
C GLY A 325 -19.31 -1.34 -0.21
N THR A 326 -19.16 -0.11 -0.67
CA THR A 326 -19.88 1.07 -0.20
C THR A 326 -21.08 1.39 -1.09
N ASN A 327 -21.28 0.67 -2.20
CA ASN A 327 -22.24 0.94 -3.27
C ASN A 327 -22.14 2.34 -3.89
N VAL A 328 -21.16 3.16 -3.50
CA VAL A 328 -20.88 4.46 -4.13
C VAL A 328 -20.49 4.26 -5.59
N ASN A 329 -19.74 3.21 -5.90
CA ASN A 329 -19.42 2.81 -7.27
C ASN A 329 -20.66 2.56 -8.13
N PHE A 330 -21.60 1.73 -7.67
CA PHE A 330 -22.83 1.45 -8.41
C PHE A 330 -23.67 2.71 -8.60
N MET A 331 -23.85 3.51 -7.54
CA MET A 331 -24.58 4.77 -7.62
C MET A 331 -23.97 5.73 -8.66
N VAL A 332 -22.63 5.81 -8.74
CA VAL A 332 -21.93 6.60 -9.76
C VAL A 332 -22.08 6.00 -11.16
N MET A 333 -21.88 4.69 -11.33
CA MET A 333 -21.95 4.01 -12.63
C MET A 333 -23.36 4.05 -13.23
N ASP A 334 -24.39 3.86 -12.40
CA ASP A 334 -25.79 3.88 -12.82
C ASP A 334 -26.36 5.30 -12.91
N SER A 335 -25.56 6.32 -12.54
CA SER A 335 -25.97 7.73 -12.50
C SER A 335 -27.21 7.99 -11.62
N GLU A 336 -27.44 7.15 -10.61
CA GLU A 336 -28.59 7.21 -9.70
C GLU A 336 -28.36 8.18 -8.52
N TRP A 337 -27.88 9.40 -8.79
CA TRP A 337 -27.63 10.41 -7.78
C TRP A 337 -27.79 11.83 -8.32
N GLU A 338 -28.35 12.71 -7.48
CA GLU A 338 -28.53 14.13 -7.82
C GLU A 338 -27.60 15.05 -7.03
N GLN A 339 -27.27 14.67 -5.79
CA GLN A 339 -26.52 15.48 -4.84
C GLN A 339 -25.34 14.69 -4.29
N THR A 340 -24.16 15.30 -4.19
CA THR A 340 -22.92 14.61 -3.78
C THR A 340 -22.97 14.12 -2.33
N GLU A 341 -23.80 14.74 -1.50
CA GLU A 341 -24.05 14.43 -0.10
C GLU A 341 -24.66 13.03 0.07
N ALA A 342 -25.40 12.55 -0.93
CA ALA A 342 -25.98 11.22 -0.93
C ALA A 342 -24.89 10.13 -0.99
N LEU A 343 -23.79 10.38 -1.70
CA LEU A 343 -22.65 9.45 -1.78
C LEU A 343 -21.99 9.26 -0.41
N GLY A 344 -21.78 10.35 0.34
CA GLY A 344 -21.22 10.30 1.69
C GLY A 344 -22.15 9.59 2.68
N GLU A 345 -23.46 9.81 2.60
CA GLU A 345 -24.44 9.11 3.45
C GLU A 345 -24.55 7.63 3.14
N LEU A 346 -24.49 7.25 1.86
CA LEU A 346 -24.47 5.86 1.45
C LEU A 346 -23.23 5.15 1.99
N PHE A 347 -22.07 5.80 1.90
CA PHE A 347 -20.83 5.31 2.49
C PHE A 347 -21.02 5.05 4.00
N VAL A 348 -21.48 6.04 4.77
CA VAL A 348 -21.68 5.90 6.22
C VAL A 348 -22.66 4.77 6.52
N THR A 349 -23.78 4.70 5.80
CA THR A 349 -24.80 3.66 6.00
C THR A 349 -24.21 2.27 5.84
N ARG A 350 -23.42 2.05 4.79
CA ARG A 350 -22.85 0.73 4.49
C ARG A 350 -21.60 0.40 5.30
N LYS A 351 -20.92 1.40 5.86
CA LYS A 351 -19.62 1.26 6.53
C LYS A 351 -19.66 1.52 8.03
N CYS A 352 -20.82 1.81 8.62
CA CYS A 352 -20.94 2.12 10.05
C CYS A 352 -20.85 0.93 11.01
N PHE A 353 -20.42 -0.25 10.56
CA PHE A 353 -20.34 -1.43 11.41
C PHE A 353 -18.97 -1.50 12.08
N ALA A 354 -18.96 -1.34 13.40
CA ALA A 354 -17.74 -1.33 14.20
C ALA A 354 -17.25 -2.74 14.53
N TYR A 355 -15.93 -2.87 14.62
CA TYR A 355 -15.24 -4.09 14.99
C TYR A 355 -14.19 -3.81 16.07
N GLY A 356 -14.02 -4.73 17.01
CA GLY A 356 -13.10 -4.54 18.14
C GLY A 356 -13.49 -5.39 19.33
N ARG A 357 -13.22 -4.90 20.54
CA ARG A 357 -13.72 -5.48 21.80
C ARG A 357 -14.51 -4.47 22.61
N ASP A 358 -15.43 -4.93 23.44
CA ASP A 358 -16.02 -4.09 24.49
C ASP A 358 -15.15 -4.08 25.76
N ARG A 359 -15.57 -3.32 26.78
CA ARG A 359 -14.87 -3.24 28.08
C ARG A 359 -14.71 -4.59 28.79
N ASP A 360 -15.64 -5.53 28.54
CA ASP A 360 -15.63 -6.87 29.14
C ASP A 360 -14.75 -7.84 28.33
N GLY A 361 -14.11 -7.33 27.27
CA GLY A 361 -13.25 -8.09 26.37
C GLY A 361 -14.02 -8.93 25.36
N ARG A 362 -15.35 -8.79 25.24
CA ARG A 362 -16.16 -9.53 24.27
C ARG A 362 -15.95 -8.95 22.88
N SER A 363 -15.90 -9.82 21.87
CA SER A 363 -15.73 -9.38 20.49
C SER A 363 -16.95 -8.59 20.02
N LEU A 364 -16.70 -7.41 19.48
CA LEU A 364 -17.65 -6.64 18.68
C LEU A 364 -17.40 -6.98 17.23
N GLU A 365 -18.32 -7.71 16.61
CA GLU A 365 -18.21 -8.15 15.21
C GLU A 365 -19.37 -7.59 14.41
N GLY A 366 -19.13 -6.49 13.72
CA GLY A 366 -20.12 -5.87 12.86
C GLY A 366 -21.30 -5.27 13.61
N ARG A 367 -21.05 -4.63 14.77
CA ARG A 367 -22.09 -3.88 15.49
C ARG A 367 -22.36 -2.57 14.77
N GLU A 368 -23.61 -2.32 14.38
CA GLU A 368 -23.99 -1.03 13.81
C GLU A 368 -23.70 0.10 14.81
N ALA A 369 -22.91 1.09 14.37
CA ALA A 369 -22.38 2.16 15.21
C ALA A 369 -22.33 3.49 14.44
N ARG A 370 -23.41 3.83 13.72
CA ARG A 370 -23.52 5.05 12.89
C ARG A 370 -23.12 6.32 13.62
N GLY A 371 -23.63 6.53 14.83
CA GLY A 371 -23.29 7.71 15.64
C GLY A 371 -21.81 7.80 15.97
N ALA A 372 -21.15 6.68 16.30
CA ALA A 372 -19.72 6.65 16.58
C ALA A 372 -18.88 6.96 15.33
N LEU A 373 -19.25 6.38 14.18
CA LEU A 373 -18.59 6.69 12.92
C LEU A 373 -18.73 8.18 12.58
N SER A 374 -19.94 8.75 12.65
CA SER A 374 -20.18 10.16 12.33
C SER A 374 -19.39 11.11 13.23
N ARG A 375 -19.30 10.84 14.55
CA ARG A 375 -18.47 11.62 15.49
C ARG A 375 -16.97 11.50 15.23
N ALA A 376 -16.51 10.32 14.81
CA ALA A 376 -15.11 10.13 14.45
C ALA A 376 -14.78 10.88 13.15
N LEU A 377 -15.65 10.79 12.13
CA LEU A 377 -15.47 11.46 10.84
C LEU A 377 -15.54 12.99 10.93
N SER A 378 -16.30 13.56 11.87
CA SER A 378 -16.40 15.02 12.03
C SER A 378 -15.08 15.67 12.47
N ARG A 379 -14.10 14.87 12.92
CA ARG A 379 -12.79 15.32 13.40
C ARG A 379 -11.66 15.06 12.41
N VAL A 380 -11.95 14.38 11.30
CA VAL A 380 -10.95 13.97 10.30
C VAL A 380 -10.50 15.18 9.48
N GLU A 381 -9.19 15.38 9.40
CA GLU A 381 -8.57 16.49 8.66
C GLU A 381 -7.96 16.02 7.32
N ALA A 382 -7.60 14.74 7.24
CA ALA A 382 -7.04 14.14 6.04
C ALA A 382 -7.51 12.69 5.83
N THR A 383 -7.74 12.30 4.58
CA THR A 383 -8.06 10.93 4.16
C THR A 383 -6.90 10.33 3.37
N TYR A 384 -6.72 9.02 3.49
CA TYR A 384 -5.56 8.33 2.93
C TYR A 384 -5.87 6.90 2.47
N GLN A 385 -5.28 6.50 1.35
CA GLN A 385 -5.29 5.12 0.86
C GLN A 385 -3.97 4.75 0.15
N ASN A 386 -3.51 3.50 0.30
CA ASN A 386 -2.39 2.97 -0.48
C ASN A 386 -2.84 2.55 -1.88
N ILE A 387 -1.97 2.79 -2.86
CA ILE A 387 -2.11 2.21 -4.20
C ILE A 387 -1.60 0.77 -4.17
N ASP A 388 -2.35 -0.13 -4.79
CA ASP A 388 -2.19 -1.58 -4.68
C ASP A 388 -1.01 -2.10 -5.51
N SER A 389 -0.90 -1.65 -6.76
CA SER A 389 0.12 -2.11 -7.70
C SER A 389 0.33 -1.12 -8.85
N PHE A 390 1.35 -1.35 -9.68
CA PHE A 390 1.61 -0.52 -10.86
C PHE A 390 0.63 -0.84 -11.98
N GLU A 391 0.11 -2.07 -11.98
CA GLU A 391 -0.88 -2.59 -12.92
C GLU A 391 -2.23 -1.94 -12.66
N ILE A 392 -2.68 -1.95 -11.40
CA ILE A 392 -3.99 -1.45 -10.97
C ILE A 392 -3.82 -0.10 -10.26
N GLY A 393 -4.12 0.96 -11.00
CA GLY A 393 -4.16 2.34 -10.54
C GLY A 393 -5.57 2.80 -10.12
N ILE A 394 -5.67 4.07 -9.75
CA ILE A 394 -6.90 4.67 -9.23
C ILE A 394 -7.99 4.87 -10.30
N THR A 395 -7.62 4.84 -11.58
CA THR A 395 -8.55 4.92 -12.73
C THR A 395 -8.89 3.57 -13.36
N ASP A 396 -8.22 2.47 -12.95
CA ASP A 396 -8.42 1.15 -13.56
C ASP A 396 -9.55 0.35 -12.88
N VAL A 397 -9.83 0.66 -11.61
CA VAL A 397 -10.87 0.01 -10.80
C VAL A 397 -11.72 1.03 -10.05
N ASP A 398 -12.95 0.66 -9.80
CA ASP A 398 -13.94 1.51 -9.13
C ASP A 398 -13.74 1.61 -7.61
N HIS A 399 -13.08 0.62 -7.01
CA HIS A 399 -12.87 0.54 -5.57
C HIS A 399 -12.12 1.74 -4.95
N TYR A 400 -11.27 2.45 -5.70
CA TYR A 400 -10.58 3.62 -5.13
C TYR A 400 -11.54 4.78 -4.86
N PHE A 401 -12.36 5.17 -5.84
CA PHE A 401 -13.31 6.25 -5.61
C PHE A 401 -14.50 5.79 -4.75
N GLU A 402 -14.85 4.50 -4.82
CA GLU A 402 -15.85 3.88 -3.94
C GLU A 402 -15.50 4.06 -2.45
N TYR A 403 -14.23 3.82 -2.09
CA TYR A 403 -13.78 3.89 -0.70
C TYR A 403 -13.18 5.24 -0.33
N LEU A 404 -12.09 5.68 -0.98
CA LEU A 404 -11.43 6.96 -0.66
C LEU A 404 -12.31 8.15 -1.01
N GLY A 405 -12.98 8.12 -2.16
CA GLY A 405 -13.95 9.15 -2.54
C GLY A 405 -15.16 9.16 -1.60
N GLY A 406 -15.73 7.97 -1.33
CA GLY A 406 -16.84 7.80 -0.40
C GLY A 406 -16.55 8.30 1.02
N VAL A 407 -15.42 7.90 1.62
CA VAL A 407 -15.03 8.37 2.96
C VAL A 407 -14.73 9.86 2.96
N SER A 408 -14.08 10.40 1.92
CA SER A 408 -13.80 11.84 1.84
C SER A 408 -15.07 12.67 1.76
N LYS A 409 -16.09 12.21 1.04
CA LYS A 409 -17.41 12.87 1.02
C LYS A 409 -18.17 12.72 2.33
N ALA A 410 -18.04 11.57 3.01
CA ALA A 410 -18.59 11.40 4.35
C ALA A 410 -17.93 12.34 5.38
N VAL A 411 -16.61 12.50 5.30
CA VAL A 411 -15.86 13.46 6.13
C VAL A 411 -16.28 14.88 5.81
N GLU A 412 -16.32 15.29 4.54
CA GLU A 412 -16.74 16.64 4.13
C GLU A 412 -18.12 17.01 4.70
N ARG A 413 -19.05 16.06 4.69
CA ARG A 413 -20.38 16.23 5.29
C ARG A 413 -20.35 16.32 6.81
N HIS A 414 -19.58 15.49 7.51
CA HIS A 414 -19.61 15.48 8.98
C HIS A 414 -18.71 16.55 9.61
N ALA A 415 -17.57 16.85 9.00
CA ALA A 415 -16.61 17.86 9.43
C ALA A 415 -16.91 19.26 8.87
N GLN A 416 -17.89 19.37 7.96
CA GLN A 416 -18.28 20.62 7.28
C GLN A 416 -17.12 21.29 6.51
N THR A 417 -16.06 20.54 6.26
CA THR A 417 -14.82 20.98 5.62
C THR A 417 -14.27 19.83 4.79
N ARG A 418 -13.81 20.11 3.57
CA ARG A 418 -13.22 19.10 2.70
C ARG A 418 -11.86 18.67 3.28
N PRO A 419 -11.63 17.38 3.55
CA PRO A 419 -10.34 16.92 4.05
C PRO A 419 -9.27 16.98 2.96
N ALA A 420 -8.01 17.07 3.35
CA ALA A 420 -6.91 16.79 2.43
C ALA A 420 -6.94 15.31 2.03
N ILE A 421 -6.77 14.99 0.74
CA ILE A 421 -6.89 13.62 0.24
C ILE A 421 -5.54 13.17 -0.31
N TYR A 422 -4.96 12.16 0.31
CA TYR A 422 -3.64 11.65 -0.04
C TYR A 422 -3.70 10.20 -0.50
N LEU A 423 -2.77 9.86 -1.39
CA LEU A 423 -2.51 8.52 -1.86
C LEU A 423 -1.01 8.25 -1.71
N SER A 424 -0.64 7.05 -1.32
CA SER A 424 0.75 6.59 -1.37
C SER A 424 0.96 5.65 -2.55
N ASP A 425 1.99 5.95 -3.32
CA ASP A 425 2.51 5.08 -4.36
C ASP A 425 3.77 4.40 -3.83
N SER A 426 3.61 3.24 -3.15
CA SER A 426 4.72 2.42 -2.64
C SER A 426 5.15 1.33 -3.60
N VAL A 427 4.65 1.37 -4.85
CA VAL A 427 5.01 0.40 -5.88
C VAL A 427 6.42 0.68 -6.42
N SER A 428 6.83 1.94 -6.38
CA SER A 428 8.21 2.34 -6.65
C SER A 428 9.03 2.43 -5.36
N ARG A 429 10.36 2.37 -5.48
CA ARG A 429 11.26 2.50 -4.32
C ARG A 429 11.14 3.86 -3.64
N ASP A 430 10.84 4.88 -4.43
CA ASP A 430 10.51 6.23 -3.97
C ASP A 430 9.03 6.26 -3.57
N ALA A 431 8.75 5.83 -2.33
CA ALA A 431 7.39 5.79 -1.83
C ALA A 431 6.88 7.23 -1.69
N ARG A 432 6.00 7.64 -2.62
CA ARG A 432 5.57 9.03 -2.73
C ARG A 432 4.14 9.20 -2.23
N VAL A 433 3.96 10.22 -1.40
CA VAL A 433 2.64 10.71 -1.03
C VAL A 433 2.22 11.77 -2.04
N ARG A 434 1.08 11.55 -2.68
CA ARG A 434 0.50 12.41 -3.72
C ARG A 434 -0.88 12.88 -3.32
N SER A 435 -1.30 14.04 -3.81
CA SER A 435 -2.71 14.39 -3.82
C SER A 435 -3.48 13.55 -4.85
N VAL A 436 -4.80 13.47 -4.72
CA VAL A 436 -5.66 12.85 -5.75
C VAL A 436 -5.48 13.51 -7.11
N GLU A 437 -5.41 14.84 -7.15
CA GLU A 437 -5.25 15.60 -8.40
C GLU A 437 -3.91 15.29 -9.08
N GLU A 438 -2.83 15.17 -8.31
CA GLU A 438 -1.52 14.78 -8.82
C GLU A 438 -1.55 13.36 -9.39
N MET A 439 -2.24 12.44 -8.72
CA MET A 439 -2.33 11.04 -9.11
C MET A 439 -3.21 10.84 -10.36
N VAL A 440 -4.39 11.46 -10.40
CA VAL A 440 -5.27 11.45 -11.59
C VAL A 440 -4.52 12.02 -12.79
N ARG A 441 -3.82 13.15 -12.64
CA ARG A 441 -3.02 13.74 -13.72
C ARG A 441 -1.91 12.79 -14.21
N LEU A 442 -1.28 12.06 -13.29
CA LEU A 442 -0.25 11.08 -13.64
C LEU A 442 -0.86 9.90 -14.43
N GLU A 443 -1.97 9.33 -13.98
CA GLU A 443 -2.61 8.20 -14.65
C GLU A 443 -3.22 8.58 -15.99
N THR A 444 -3.87 9.75 -16.09
CA THR A 444 -4.38 10.25 -17.37
C THR A 444 -3.25 10.38 -18.40
N ARG A 445 -2.06 10.85 -17.99
CA ARG A 445 -0.91 11.00 -18.89
C ARG A 445 -0.19 9.68 -19.19
N ALA A 446 -0.11 8.78 -18.22
CA ALA A 446 0.60 7.50 -18.36
C ALA A 446 -0.25 6.40 -19.01
N LYS A 447 -1.59 6.50 -18.93
CA LYS A 447 -2.56 5.53 -19.44
C LYS A 447 -3.50 6.15 -20.47
N THR A 448 -4.56 6.83 -20.03
CA THR A 448 -5.69 7.27 -20.87
C THR A 448 -5.28 8.01 -22.13
N LEU A 449 -4.32 8.95 -22.01
CA LEU A 449 -3.84 9.78 -23.12
C LEU A 449 -2.49 9.31 -23.68
N ASN A 450 -1.95 8.18 -23.20
CA ASN A 450 -0.67 7.66 -23.66
C ASN A 450 -0.87 6.76 -24.90
N PRO A 451 -0.35 7.12 -26.08
CA PRO A 451 -0.47 6.30 -27.28
C PRO A 451 0.07 4.89 -27.11
N LYS A 452 1.15 4.70 -26.33
CA LYS A 452 1.68 3.35 -26.07
C LYS A 452 0.65 2.48 -25.35
N TRP A 453 -0.15 3.08 -24.47
CA TRP A 453 -1.14 2.37 -23.68
C TRP A 453 -2.43 2.11 -24.45
N TYR A 454 -3.08 3.14 -25.01
CA TYR A 454 -4.37 2.96 -25.67
C TYR A 454 -4.25 2.21 -27.00
N GLU A 455 -3.20 2.45 -27.82
CA GLU A 455 -2.93 1.61 -29.00
C GLU A 455 -2.56 0.19 -28.58
N GLY A 456 -1.97 0.06 -27.38
CA GLY A 456 -1.74 -1.19 -26.68
C GLY A 456 -3.00 -2.03 -26.54
N MET A 457 -4.00 -1.45 -25.88
CA MET A 457 -5.30 -2.06 -25.64
C MET A 457 -6.08 -2.29 -26.94
N LEU A 458 -6.13 -1.30 -27.84
CA LEU A 458 -6.91 -1.36 -29.07
C LEU A 458 -6.48 -2.49 -30.03
N ARG A 459 -5.22 -2.96 -29.96
CA ARG A 459 -4.77 -4.13 -30.72
C ARG A 459 -5.51 -5.42 -30.39
N HIS A 460 -6.16 -5.50 -29.22
CA HIS A 460 -6.91 -6.68 -28.80
C HIS A 460 -8.38 -6.64 -29.21
N GLY A 461 -8.88 -5.53 -29.76
CA GLY A 461 -10.27 -5.40 -30.18
C GLY A 461 -11.24 -5.34 -28.99
N PHE A 462 -12.41 -5.96 -29.17
CA PHE A 462 -13.38 -6.25 -28.11
C PHE A 462 -13.11 -7.64 -27.57
#